data_AF-A0A1H6FYK9-F1
#
_entry.id   AF-A0A1H6FYK9-F1
#
_cell.length_a   1.000
_cell.length_b   1.000
_cell.length_c   1.000
_cell.angle_alpha   90.00
_cell.angle_beta   90.00
_cell.angle_gamma   90.00
#
_symmetry.space_group_name_H-M   'P 1'
#
loop_
_entity.id
_entity.type
_entity.pdbx_description
1 polymer ?
#
loop_
_entity_poly.entity_id
_entity_poly.type
_entity_poly.pdbx_seq_one_letter_code
_entity_poly.pdbx_strand_id
1 'polypeptide(L)'
;MSSDEERSDDEPFHPLGESWQTSLEEALEETEYDAALGMEMAEDAMRVTEGTLSEEAFYERYHEDVLEEFGEDNRPIADGTASSAEGHVDRALAQVGVGEESRRGVLKKMGGAGAVGMSAWGASNSDGNAELAFTQDDEQEADEPDESDEEGVQWGMALDLEHCDGCLACVTACAEEHNWEQGANWMYVLYFEDDTPGEANNALIRPCQHCTDAPCEKVCPTTARHTRDEDGLVLTDYDVCIGCRYCQVACPYGVNYFQWEDPDVGEGELDEDHIYDGRDRPVDSRGPRGVMEKCTFCPTRQDGSKDEDMIGSTACEEACPPEVIQFGNMNDPSSDPQRYIENTAKSRTLARISGDLPSPDEVEEQLEDEDIADEDDQLEAVTDAVEELDEELIGLALAIDVLGEDGHPEVEADSTLAEQEADAIELVEILDDQGLDTEDEDLLVELELADEPDEDDEFDGPSDAMAQDRLEAYTGDSPSTFKLLDNIGTDPNIVYLGNEPGPNAEQVEGPVAYDDIGQTDDRKDVLDEGTVGVDGPSI
;
A
#
# COMPACT_ATOMS: atom_id res chain seq x y z
N MET A 1 29.64 -2.32 14.31
CA MET A 1 30.68 -1.32 14.06
C MET A 1 29.92 -0.02 14.00
N SER A 2 30.17 0.96 14.89
CA SER A 2 29.40 2.21 14.84
C SER A 2 29.89 3.03 13.66
N SER A 3 28.97 3.29 12.75
CA SER A 3 29.10 4.24 11.66
C SER A 3 28.39 5.51 12.10
N ASP A 4 28.98 6.18 13.10
CA ASP A 4 28.77 7.61 13.28
C ASP A 4 29.67 8.32 12.24
N GLU A 5 29.31 8.23 10.96
CA GLU A 5 29.77 9.22 9.98
C GLU A 5 28.81 10.40 10.13
N GLU A 6 29.22 11.40 10.93
CA GLU A 6 28.55 12.69 10.96
C GLU A 6 28.52 13.22 9.52
N ARG A 7 27.32 13.28 8.94
CA ARG A 7 27.01 13.92 7.65
C ARG A 7 27.70 15.28 7.62
N SER A 8 28.42 15.61 6.55
CA SER A 8 29.12 16.90 6.51
C SER A 8 28.10 18.04 6.48
N ASP A 9 28.39 19.17 7.14
CA ASP A 9 27.50 20.36 7.17
C ASP A 9 27.14 20.88 5.76
N ASP A 10 27.82 20.40 4.71
CA ASP A 10 27.64 20.79 3.30
C ASP A 10 26.74 19.81 2.50
N GLU A 11 26.30 18.67 3.05
CA GLU A 11 25.43 17.71 2.35
C GLU A 11 23.93 18.01 2.61
N PRO A 12 23.05 18.00 1.59
CA PRO A 12 21.61 18.22 1.80
C PRO A 12 20.99 17.05 2.55
N PHE A 13 20.22 17.31 3.62
CA PHE A 13 19.55 16.24 4.38
C PHE A 13 18.36 15.67 3.63
N HIS A 14 17.75 16.50 2.78
CA HIS A 14 16.55 16.11 2.07
C HIS A 14 16.91 15.08 0.97
N PRO A 15 16.23 13.93 0.92
CA PRO A 15 16.51 12.84 -0.03
C PRO A 15 16.40 13.24 -1.51
N LEU A 16 15.53 14.22 -1.82
CA LEU A 16 15.38 14.78 -3.17
C LEU A 16 16.50 15.77 -3.58
N GLY A 17 17.56 15.93 -2.78
CA GLY A 17 18.75 16.68 -3.16
C GLY A 17 18.76 18.18 -2.79
N GLU A 18 19.88 18.83 -3.13
CA GLU A 18 20.20 20.22 -2.72
C GLU A 18 19.29 21.27 -3.39
N SER A 19 18.95 21.10 -4.67
CA SER A 19 18.07 22.02 -5.39
C SER A 19 16.68 22.04 -4.73
N TRP A 20 16.12 20.85 -4.47
CA TRP A 20 14.84 20.71 -3.77
C TRP A 20 14.88 21.30 -2.36
N GLN A 21 15.92 20.98 -1.58
CA GLN A 21 16.10 21.55 -0.24
C GLN A 21 16.16 23.08 -0.26
N THR A 22 16.87 23.66 -1.24
CA THR A 22 16.96 25.11 -1.42
C THR A 22 15.58 25.70 -1.74
N SER A 23 14.82 25.09 -2.63
CA SER A 23 13.45 25.54 -2.95
C SER A 23 12.51 25.45 -1.74
N LEU A 24 12.66 24.44 -0.88
CA LEU A 24 11.91 24.32 0.37
C LEU A 24 12.27 25.43 1.36
N GLU A 25 13.56 25.76 1.50
CA GLU A 25 14.02 26.88 2.34
C GLU A 25 13.46 28.21 1.84
N GLU A 26 13.55 28.49 0.52
CA GLU A 26 12.95 29.67 -0.10
C GLU A 26 11.43 29.72 0.14
N ALA A 27 10.74 28.58 0.01
CA ALA A 27 9.30 28.50 0.26
C ALA A 27 8.93 28.75 1.73
N LEU A 28 9.81 28.44 2.69
CA LEU A 28 9.65 28.79 4.10
C LEU A 28 9.92 30.28 4.36
N GLU A 29 10.94 30.87 3.71
CA GLU A 29 11.28 32.29 3.84
C GLU A 29 10.16 33.23 3.34
N GLU A 30 9.27 32.74 2.47
CA GLU A 30 8.08 33.46 2.03
C GLU A 30 6.96 33.49 3.07
N THR A 31 7.05 32.66 4.12
CA THR A 31 6.07 32.61 5.20
C THR A 31 6.36 33.64 6.29
N GLU A 32 5.45 33.78 7.27
CA GLU A 32 5.70 34.59 8.46
C GLU A 32 6.45 33.84 9.58
N TYR A 33 6.75 32.56 9.36
CA TYR A 33 7.37 31.62 10.30
C TYR A 33 8.90 31.56 10.10
N ASP A 34 9.63 31.06 11.09
CA ASP A 34 11.08 30.92 11.07
C ASP A 34 11.48 29.75 10.17
N ALA A 35 12.11 30.09 9.05
CA ALA A 35 12.59 29.11 8.09
C ALA A 35 13.70 28.22 8.67
N ALA A 36 14.60 28.77 9.48
CA ALA A 36 15.72 28.01 10.04
C ALA A 36 15.23 26.96 11.04
N LEU A 37 14.27 27.32 11.90
CA LEU A 37 13.62 26.36 12.79
C LEU A 37 12.92 25.25 11.99
N GLY A 38 12.20 25.60 10.92
CA GLY A 38 11.52 24.63 10.06
C GLY A 38 12.47 23.62 9.41
N MET A 39 13.61 24.08 8.91
CA MET A 39 14.64 23.23 8.32
C MET A 39 15.30 22.31 9.37
N GLU A 40 15.64 22.84 10.55
CA GLU A 40 16.26 22.07 11.65
C GLU A 40 15.31 20.98 12.17
N MET A 41 14.04 21.33 12.36
CA MET A 41 13.00 20.39 12.79
C MET A 41 12.73 19.30 11.74
N ALA A 42 12.77 19.64 10.45
CA ALA A 42 12.57 18.67 9.37
C ALA A 42 13.71 17.62 9.31
N GLU A 43 14.96 18.07 9.40
CA GLU A 43 16.12 17.16 9.44
C GLU A 43 16.05 16.24 10.66
N ASP A 44 15.80 16.80 11.84
CA ASP A 44 15.72 16.00 13.05
C ASP A 44 14.49 15.10 13.09
N ALA A 45 13.37 15.47 12.47
CA ALA A 45 12.20 14.59 12.36
C ALA A 45 12.50 13.34 11.52
N MET A 46 13.29 13.45 10.45
CA MET A 46 13.79 12.30 9.69
C MET A 46 14.78 11.47 10.52
N ARG A 47 15.59 12.10 11.37
CA ARG A 47 16.45 11.36 12.33
C ARG A 47 15.65 10.64 13.41
N VAL A 48 14.47 11.15 13.75
CA VAL A 48 13.53 10.43 14.64
C VAL A 48 13.00 9.19 13.93
N THR A 49 12.57 9.28 12.67
CA THR A 49 12.08 8.11 11.91
C THR A 49 13.18 7.07 11.67
N GLU A 50 14.41 7.53 11.42
CA GLU A 50 15.59 6.66 11.31
C GLU A 50 15.96 5.98 12.65
N GLY A 51 15.44 6.47 13.77
CA GLY A 51 15.77 6.00 15.11
C GLY A 51 17.12 6.52 15.66
N THR A 52 17.74 7.50 14.99
CA THR A 52 18.99 8.13 15.43
C THR A 52 18.77 9.29 16.40
N LEU A 53 17.53 9.76 16.56
CA LEU A 53 17.07 10.69 17.59
C LEU A 53 15.79 10.13 18.24
N SER A 54 15.63 10.24 19.56
CA SER A 54 14.37 9.85 20.21
C SER A 54 13.33 10.96 20.12
N GLU A 55 12.05 10.60 20.08
CA GLU A 55 10.95 11.58 20.13
C GLU A 55 11.01 12.50 21.35
N GLU A 56 11.34 11.97 22.54
CA GLU A 56 11.51 12.78 23.75
C GLU A 56 12.60 13.84 23.56
N ALA A 57 13.75 13.45 22.99
CA ALA A 57 14.86 14.38 22.75
C ALA A 57 14.52 15.41 21.67
N PHE A 58 13.80 15.00 20.62
CA PHE A 58 13.27 15.89 19.60
C PHE A 58 12.30 16.92 20.18
N TYR A 59 11.32 16.47 20.97
CA TYR A 59 10.38 17.34 21.62
C TYR A 59 11.09 18.33 22.55
N GLU A 60 11.94 17.83 23.46
CA GLU A 60 12.70 18.66 24.40
C GLU A 60 13.59 19.70 23.71
N ARG A 61 14.19 19.34 22.57
CA ARG A 61 15.06 20.25 21.79
C ARG A 61 14.28 21.45 21.26
N TYR A 62 13.10 21.24 20.70
CA TYR A 62 12.36 22.27 19.97
C TYR A 62 11.19 22.89 20.75
N HIS A 63 10.83 22.35 21.91
CA HIS A 63 9.63 22.78 22.65
C HIS A 63 9.60 24.27 22.97
N GLU A 64 10.72 24.83 23.45
CA GLU A 64 10.78 26.26 23.79
C GLU A 64 10.65 27.16 22.55
N ASP A 65 11.30 26.78 21.45
CA ASP A 65 11.30 27.55 20.19
C ASP A 65 9.92 27.47 19.51
N VAL A 66 9.29 26.28 19.46
CA VAL A 66 7.93 26.08 18.95
C VAL A 66 6.91 26.89 19.75
N LEU A 67 7.01 26.90 21.08
CA LEU A 67 6.14 27.73 21.92
C LEU A 67 6.37 29.23 21.71
N GLU A 68 7.61 29.67 21.51
CA GLU A 68 7.93 31.07 21.25
C GLU A 68 7.33 31.54 19.92
N GLU A 69 7.41 30.68 18.90
CA GLU A 69 6.97 31.00 17.55
C GLU A 69 5.45 30.87 17.35
N PHE A 70 4.89 29.70 17.66
CA PHE A 70 3.51 29.37 17.35
C PHE A 70 2.56 29.69 18.52
N GLY A 71 3.09 29.87 19.73
CA GLY A 71 2.30 30.13 20.94
C GLY A 71 1.64 28.87 21.52
N GLU A 72 1.78 27.73 20.85
CA GLU A 72 1.35 26.41 21.28
C GLU A 72 2.33 25.34 20.75
N ASP A 73 2.41 24.23 21.47
CA ASP A 73 3.15 23.05 21.06
C ASP A 73 2.31 21.84 21.47
N ASN A 74 1.49 21.38 20.53
CA ASN A 74 0.61 20.23 20.74
C ASN A 74 1.22 18.96 20.15
N ARG A 75 2.49 18.99 19.70
CA ARG A 75 3.14 17.84 19.05
C ARG A 75 3.06 16.59 19.93
N PRO A 76 2.82 15.41 19.35
CA PRO A 76 2.73 14.17 20.10
C PRO A 76 4.07 13.86 20.80
N ILE A 77 4.01 13.24 21.98
CA ILE A 77 5.17 12.72 22.71
C ILE A 77 4.86 11.27 23.10
N ALA A 78 5.71 10.32 22.72
CA ALA A 78 5.57 8.90 23.06
C ALA A 78 5.36 8.59 24.57
N ASP A 79 5.75 9.48 25.50
CA ASP A 79 5.67 9.22 26.95
C ASP A 79 4.79 10.24 27.73
N GLY A 80 3.47 10.00 27.72
CA GLY A 80 2.66 10.09 28.94
C GLY A 80 2.28 11.46 29.52
N THR A 81 2.56 12.58 28.88
CA THR A 81 2.01 13.89 29.29
C THR A 81 1.51 14.76 28.14
N ALA A 82 0.48 14.31 27.44
CA ALA A 82 -0.78 15.03 27.16
C ALA A 82 -1.55 14.30 26.04
N SER A 83 -2.64 13.63 26.45
CA SER A 83 -3.76 13.09 25.66
C SER A 83 -3.49 12.61 24.22
N SER A 84 -3.21 11.29 24.10
CA SER A 84 -3.69 10.33 23.08
C SER A 84 -2.64 9.22 22.98
N ALA A 85 -2.60 8.33 23.97
CA ALA A 85 -1.53 7.34 24.11
C ALA A 85 -2.09 5.98 24.55
N GLU A 86 -3.10 5.50 23.83
CA GLU A 86 -3.47 4.08 23.83
C GLU A 86 -3.19 3.42 22.47
N GLY A 87 -3.05 4.16 21.36
CA GLY A 87 -2.81 3.56 20.03
C GLY A 87 -1.34 3.34 19.65
N HIS A 88 -0.46 4.30 19.92
CA HIS A 88 0.86 4.33 19.26
C HIS A 88 1.86 3.27 19.78
N VAL A 89 1.83 3.00 21.10
CA VAL A 89 2.70 1.98 21.72
C VAL A 89 2.20 0.57 21.45
N ASP A 90 0.88 0.38 21.30
CA ASP A 90 0.31 -0.92 20.94
C ASP A 90 0.62 -1.28 19.48
N ARG A 91 0.64 -0.30 18.55
CA ARG A 91 1.05 -0.50 17.13
C ARG A 91 2.53 -0.94 17.02
N ALA A 92 3.43 -0.28 17.75
CA ALA A 92 4.85 -0.63 17.77
C ALA A 92 5.17 -1.95 18.52
N LEU A 93 4.24 -2.47 19.33
CA LEU A 93 4.39 -3.73 20.07
C LEU A 93 3.69 -4.91 19.40
N ALA A 94 2.66 -4.68 18.59
CA ALA A 94 2.01 -5.66 17.71
C ALA A 94 3.02 -6.22 16.70
N GLN A 95 3.77 -5.34 16.04
CA GLN A 95 4.84 -5.67 15.08
C GLN A 95 6.00 -6.53 15.66
N VAL A 96 6.07 -6.72 16.98
CA VAL A 96 7.12 -7.52 17.66
C VAL A 96 6.58 -8.85 18.23
N GLY A 97 5.30 -9.19 18.00
CA GLY A 97 4.71 -10.48 18.34
C GLY A 97 4.73 -10.82 19.85
N VAL A 98 4.59 -9.83 20.73
CA VAL A 98 4.73 -10.02 22.18
C VAL A 98 3.37 -10.05 22.89
N GLY A 99 2.81 -11.25 23.09
CA GLY A 99 1.53 -11.47 23.76
C GLY A 99 1.43 -10.96 25.21
N GLU A 100 0.20 -10.74 25.69
CA GLU A 100 -0.13 -10.04 26.95
C GLU A 100 0.54 -10.56 28.24
N GLU A 101 0.80 -11.87 28.35
CA GLU A 101 1.48 -12.43 29.52
C GLU A 101 2.97 -12.06 29.57
N SER A 102 3.59 -11.81 28.41
CA SER A 102 4.95 -11.29 28.28
C SER A 102 5.00 -9.79 28.57
N ARG A 103 3.96 -9.02 28.23
CA ARG A 103 3.83 -7.56 28.49
C ARG A 103 4.01 -7.21 29.97
N ARG A 104 3.36 -7.95 30.89
CA ARG A 104 3.56 -7.78 32.35
C ARG A 104 4.93 -8.26 32.83
N GLY A 105 5.58 -9.17 32.11
CA GLY A 105 6.92 -9.69 32.43
C GLY A 105 8.04 -8.71 32.10
N VAL A 106 7.93 -8.00 30.97
CA VAL A 106 8.89 -7.00 30.48
C VAL A 106 8.83 -5.72 31.31
N LEU A 107 7.62 -5.18 31.56
CA LEU A 107 7.42 -3.99 32.41
C LEU A 107 7.92 -4.19 33.85
N LYS A 108 7.83 -5.42 34.36
CA LYS A 108 8.34 -5.78 35.69
C LYS A 108 9.85 -5.99 35.73
N LYS A 109 10.50 -6.20 34.59
CA LYS A 109 11.97 -6.27 34.43
C LYS A 109 12.60 -4.89 34.21
N MET A 110 11.89 -3.95 33.59
CA MET A 110 12.38 -2.59 33.35
C MET A 110 12.22 -1.66 34.58
N GLY A 111 11.26 -1.92 35.47
CA GLY A 111 11.01 -1.12 36.68
C GLY A 111 11.94 -1.35 37.88
N GLY A 112 13.09 -2.03 37.76
CA GLY A 112 13.91 -2.41 38.92
C GLY A 112 15.41 -2.53 38.68
N ALA A 113 16.13 -1.42 38.85
CA ALA A 113 17.56 -1.28 39.17
C ALA A 113 18.53 -2.46 38.88
N GLY A 114 19.44 -2.23 37.93
CA GLY A 114 20.85 -2.65 38.04
C GLY A 114 21.23 -3.99 37.41
N ALA A 115 22.10 -3.91 36.39
CA ALA A 115 23.05 -4.91 35.87
C ALA A 115 22.85 -6.40 36.24
N VAL A 116 22.77 -7.27 35.23
CA VAL A 116 23.62 -8.48 35.04
C VAL A 116 23.16 -9.27 33.81
N GLY A 117 24.07 -9.43 32.84
CA GLY A 117 24.43 -10.69 32.18
C GLY A 117 23.38 -11.48 31.39
N MET A 118 23.53 -11.45 30.06
CA MET A 118 23.12 -12.54 29.18
C MET A 118 23.60 -13.89 29.73
N SER A 119 22.67 -14.84 29.92
CA SER A 119 23.02 -16.27 29.93
C SER A 119 21.82 -17.17 29.68
N ALA A 120 21.97 -17.98 28.62
CA ALA A 120 21.53 -19.37 28.48
C ALA A 120 20.02 -19.68 28.45
N TRP A 121 19.51 -19.89 27.23
CA TRP A 121 18.42 -20.81 26.97
C TRP A 121 18.89 -22.26 27.16
N GLY A 122 18.19 -23.02 27.97
CA GLY A 122 18.48 -24.41 28.28
C GLY A 122 17.27 -25.17 28.81
N ALA A 123 16.59 -25.85 27.89
CA ALA A 123 15.82 -27.11 27.96
C ALA A 123 15.09 -27.58 29.25
N SER A 124 13.86 -28.09 29.00
CA SER A 124 13.27 -29.36 29.49
C SER A 124 12.07 -29.29 30.45
N ASN A 125 10.91 -29.73 29.93
CA ASN A 125 9.85 -30.59 30.49
C ASN A 125 9.72 -30.80 32.02
N SER A 126 8.51 -30.62 32.56
CA SER A 126 7.62 -31.73 33.01
C SER A 126 6.51 -31.28 34.00
N ASP A 127 5.30 -31.79 33.73
CA ASP A 127 4.22 -32.25 34.62
C ASP A 127 3.90 -31.52 35.95
N GLY A 128 2.63 -31.14 36.11
CA GLY A 128 2.09 -30.78 37.44
C GLY A 128 0.62 -30.38 37.48
N ASN A 129 -0.28 -31.36 37.28
CA ASN A 129 -1.74 -31.27 37.45
C ASN A 129 -2.16 -30.72 38.84
N ALA A 130 -3.13 -29.79 38.86
CA ALA A 130 -3.97 -29.50 40.03
C ALA A 130 -5.42 -29.23 39.58
N GLU A 131 -6.24 -30.26 39.74
CA GLU A 131 -7.69 -30.31 39.51
C GLU A 131 -8.49 -29.64 40.65
N LEU A 132 -9.71 -29.19 40.28
CA LEU A 132 -10.99 -29.11 41.04
C LEU A 132 -11.56 -27.67 41.22
N ALA A 133 -12.84 -27.34 40.93
CA ALA A 133 -13.98 -28.09 40.39
C ALA A 133 -15.25 -27.20 40.23
N PHE A 134 -16.19 -27.66 39.38
CA PHE A 134 -17.65 -27.34 39.25
C PHE A 134 -18.01 -25.91 38.77
N THR A 135 -18.80 -25.71 37.71
CA THR A 135 -20.10 -26.32 37.32
C THR A 135 -20.35 -26.35 35.81
N GLN A 136 -21.14 -27.33 35.35
CA GLN A 136 -21.68 -27.49 33.99
C GLN A 136 -22.87 -26.56 33.70
N ASP A 137 -23.10 -26.39 32.39
CA ASP A 137 -24.29 -25.94 31.65
C ASP A 137 -24.37 -24.45 31.31
N ASP A 138 -23.79 -24.07 30.16
CA ASP A 138 -24.55 -23.65 28.98
C ASP A 138 -23.63 -23.85 27.73
N GLU A 139 -24.04 -24.72 26.82
CA GLU A 139 -23.45 -24.87 25.48
C GLU A 139 -23.80 -23.61 24.67
N GLN A 140 -22.88 -22.65 24.64
CA GLN A 140 -22.66 -21.78 23.49
C GLN A 140 -21.40 -22.32 22.83
N GLU A 141 -21.51 -22.76 21.58
CA GLU A 141 -20.37 -22.83 20.68
C GLU A 141 -19.73 -21.45 20.73
N ALA A 142 -18.58 -21.37 21.38
CA ALA A 142 -17.68 -20.26 21.20
C ALA A 142 -17.04 -20.53 19.84
N ASP A 143 -17.39 -19.71 18.86
CA ASP A 143 -16.53 -19.52 17.70
C ASP A 143 -15.10 -19.37 18.24
N GLU A 144 -14.20 -20.22 17.74
CA GLU A 144 -12.78 -20.02 18.02
C GLU A 144 -12.44 -18.63 17.45
N PRO A 145 -11.77 -17.75 18.21
CA PRO A 145 -11.42 -16.45 17.69
C PRO A 145 -10.49 -16.68 16.50
N ASP A 146 -10.86 -16.11 15.37
CA ASP A 146 -10.03 -16.07 14.19
C ASP A 146 -8.69 -15.43 14.57
N GLU A 147 -7.57 -16.08 14.22
CA GLU A 147 -6.23 -15.55 14.53
C GLU A 147 -5.85 -14.38 13.60
N SER A 148 -6.72 -13.98 12.67
CA SER A 148 -6.58 -12.79 11.80
C SER A 148 -7.04 -11.46 12.43
N ASP A 149 -7.82 -11.50 13.51
CA ASP A 149 -8.51 -10.32 14.08
C ASP A 149 -7.68 -9.45 15.09
N GLU A 150 -6.37 -9.69 15.26
CA GLU A 150 -5.58 -8.98 16.29
C GLU A 150 -4.87 -7.70 15.83
N GLU A 151 -4.82 -7.40 14.53
CA GLU A 151 -4.23 -6.15 14.00
C GLU A 151 -5.30 -5.34 13.25
N GLY A 152 -5.71 -4.18 13.79
CA GLY A 152 -6.74 -3.33 13.17
C GLY A 152 -6.35 -2.81 11.76
N VAL A 153 -7.25 -2.09 11.10
CA VAL A 153 -7.06 -1.67 9.70
C VAL A 153 -5.79 -0.81 9.52
N GLN A 154 -5.07 -1.06 8.43
CA GLN A 154 -3.96 -0.24 7.96
C GLN A 154 -4.07 -0.07 6.45
N TRP A 155 -4.67 1.04 5.99
CA TRP A 155 -4.79 1.30 4.56
C TRP A 155 -3.44 1.48 3.88
N GLY A 156 -3.30 0.92 2.68
CA GLY A 156 -2.10 1.03 1.86
C GLY A 156 -2.32 0.63 0.40
N MET A 157 -1.24 0.61 -0.38
CA MET A 157 -1.27 0.27 -1.80
C MET A 157 -0.16 -0.71 -2.21
N ALA A 158 -0.45 -1.56 -3.18
CA ALA A 158 0.55 -2.21 -4.03
C ALA A 158 0.52 -1.55 -5.42
N LEU A 159 1.69 -1.16 -5.94
CA LEU A 159 1.83 -0.42 -7.20
C LEU A 159 2.70 -1.17 -8.22
N ASP A 160 2.09 -1.66 -9.30
CA ASP A 160 2.78 -2.38 -10.38
C ASP A 160 3.39 -1.44 -11.43
N LEU A 161 4.67 -1.13 -11.24
CA LEU A 161 5.38 -0.20 -12.10
C LEU A 161 5.70 -0.80 -13.48
N GLU A 162 5.79 -2.12 -13.61
CA GLU A 162 6.10 -2.75 -14.89
C GLU A 162 4.94 -2.64 -15.89
N HIS A 163 3.71 -2.65 -15.38
CA HIS A 163 2.48 -2.55 -16.17
C HIS A 163 1.95 -1.13 -16.33
N CYS A 164 2.57 -0.15 -15.66
CA CYS A 164 2.19 1.25 -15.78
C CYS A 164 2.50 1.78 -17.19
N ASP A 165 1.45 2.06 -17.95
CA ASP A 165 1.54 2.74 -19.26
C ASP A 165 1.62 4.27 -19.13
N GLY A 166 1.43 4.77 -17.89
CA GLY A 166 1.23 6.16 -17.48
C GLY A 166 0.41 7.01 -18.44
N CYS A 167 -0.77 6.48 -18.76
CA CYS A 167 -1.89 7.20 -19.34
C CYS A 167 -2.38 8.41 -18.50
N LEU A 168 -1.93 8.53 -17.25
CA LEU A 168 -2.33 9.55 -16.27
C LEU A 168 -3.83 9.56 -15.92
N ALA A 169 -4.55 8.47 -16.17
CA ALA A 169 -5.95 8.31 -15.78
C ALA A 169 -6.12 8.44 -14.27
N CYS A 170 -5.21 7.83 -13.50
CA CYS A 170 -5.19 7.89 -12.04
C CYS A 170 -5.01 9.32 -11.50
N VAL A 171 -4.18 10.16 -12.17
CA VAL A 171 -4.00 11.58 -11.81
C VAL A 171 -5.27 12.37 -12.10
N THR A 172 -5.90 12.11 -13.26
CA THR A 172 -7.14 12.79 -13.67
C THR A 172 -8.28 12.46 -12.72
N ALA A 173 -8.48 11.18 -12.40
CA ALA A 173 -9.54 10.75 -11.49
C ALA A 173 -9.33 11.28 -10.08
N CYS A 174 -8.10 11.31 -9.58
CA CYS A 174 -7.79 11.86 -8.27
C CYS A 174 -8.03 13.39 -8.24
N ALA A 175 -7.76 14.10 -9.34
CA ALA A 175 -8.13 15.51 -9.48
C ALA A 175 -9.64 15.74 -9.57
N GLU A 176 -10.39 14.85 -10.21
CA GLU A 176 -11.86 14.93 -10.29
C GLU A 176 -12.52 14.60 -8.95
N GLU A 177 -11.99 13.62 -8.22
CA GLU A 177 -12.46 13.19 -6.90
C GLU A 177 -12.26 14.27 -5.84
N HIS A 178 -11.09 14.93 -5.84
CA HIS A 178 -10.68 15.85 -4.79
C HIS A 178 -10.67 17.32 -5.22
N ASN A 179 -10.87 17.62 -6.51
CA ASN A 179 -11.00 18.98 -7.04
C ASN A 179 -9.86 19.94 -6.64
N TRP A 180 -8.62 19.43 -6.50
CA TRP A 180 -7.47 20.20 -6.03
C TRP A 180 -7.04 21.32 -6.99
N GLU A 181 -6.18 22.22 -6.50
CA GLU A 181 -5.60 23.30 -7.32
C GLU A 181 -4.65 22.76 -8.40
N GLN A 182 -4.64 23.43 -9.56
CA GLN A 182 -3.67 23.15 -10.62
C GLN A 182 -2.23 23.22 -10.09
N GLY A 183 -1.40 22.23 -10.42
CA GLY A 183 -0.01 22.18 -9.98
C GLY A 183 0.21 21.45 -8.65
N ALA A 184 -0.84 21.29 -7.84
CA ALA A 184 -0.80 20.59 -6.55
C ALA A 184 -0.97 19.07 -6.68
N ASN A 185 -0.69 18.43 -7.83
CA ASN A 185 -1.08 17.03 -8.09
C ASN A 185 -0.75 16.10 -6.91
N TRP A 186 -1.77 15.56 -6.22
CA TRP A 186 -1.53 14.75 -5.01
C TRP A 186 -0.89 13.39 -5.30
N MET A 187 -0.83 13.03 -6.56
CA MET A 187 -0.11 11.88 -7.08
C MET A 187 0.59 12.28 -8.37
N TYR A 188 1.82 11.80 -8.53
CA TYR A 188 2.58 12.00 -9.75
C TYR A 188 2.98 10.66 -10.37
N VAL A 189 2.86 10.54 -11.68
CA VAL A 189 3.55 9.51 -12.47
C VAL A 189 4.80 10.12 -13.07
N LEU A 190 5.96 9.63 -12.64
CA LEU A 190 7.29 10.12 -12.99
C LEU A 190 7.98 9.14 -13.93
N TYR A 191 8.36 9.59 -15.12
CA TYR A 191 9.15 8.77 -16.02
C TYR A 191 10.63 9.02 -15.83
N PHE A 192 11.44 7.98 -15.97
CA PHE A 192 12.89 8.11 -15.83
C PHE A 192 13.68 7.27 -16.82
N GLU A 193 14.92 7.67 -17.08
CA GLU A 193 15.93 6.84 -17.72
C GLU A 193 16.97 6.46 -16.68
N ASP A 194 17.39 5.21 -16.67
CA ASP A 194 18.46 4.72 -15.81
C ASP A 194 19.43 3.85 -16.63
N ASP A 195 20.69 3.81 -16.20
CA ASP A 195 21.75 3.03 -16.85
C ASP A 195 21.57 1.51 -16.64
N THR A 196 20.53 1.10 -15.91
CA THR A 196 20.22 -0.28 -15.56
C THR A 196 19.71 -1.03 -16.80
N PRO A 197 20.36 -2.13 -17.23
CA PRO A 197 19.96 -2.85 -18.43
C PRO A 197 18.63 -3.60 -18.22
N GLY A 198 17.57 -3.09 -18.86
CA GLY A 198 16.24 -3.68 -18.96
C GLY A 198 15.35 -2.83 -19.88
N GLU A 199 14.38 -3.45 -20.57
CA GLU A 199 13.37 -2.75 -21.40
C GLU A 199 12.11 -2.41 -20.59
N ALA A 200 12.23 -2.24 -19.26
CA ALA A 200 11.08 -1.99 -18.39
C ALA A 200 10.53 -0.56 -18.58
N ASN A 201 9.21 -0.42 -18.41
CA ASN A 201 8.57 0.88 -18.25
C ASN A 201 9.14 1.55 -16.98
N ASN A 202 10.01 2.53 -17.16
CA ASN A 202 10.57 3.30 -16.04
C ASN A 202 9.58 4.40 -15.64
N ALA A 203 8.48 4.00 -15.02
CA ALA A 203 7.48 4.88 -14.44
C ALA A 203 7.44 4.68 -12.92
N LEU A 204 7.43 5.77 -12.15
CA LEU A 204 7.26 5.77 -10.70
C LEU A 204 5.99 6.54 -10.35
N ILE A 205 5.00 5.85 -9.80
CA ILE A 205 3.78 6.46 -9.26
C ILE A 205 4.06 6.91 -7.82
N ARG A 206 4.08 8.21 -7.55
CA ARG A 206 4.51 8.78 -6.25
C ARG A 206 3.40 9.62 -5.60
N PRO A 207 2.42 8.99 -4.92
CA PRO A 207 1.48 9.67 -4.04
C PRO A 207 2.08 9.86 -2.63
N CYS A 208 1.29 10.40 -1.70
CA CYS A 208 1.59 10.30 -0.28
C CYS A 208 1.67 8.84 0.16
N GLN A 209 2.70 8.49 0.92
CA GLN A 209 2.98 7.13 1.36
C GLN A 209 2.25 6.74 2.65
N HIS A 210 1.48 7.66 3.23
CA HIS A 210 0.72 7.45 4.49
C HIS A 210 1.53 6.78 5.60
N CYS A 211 2.79 7.19 5.76
CA CYS A 211 3.78 6.60 6.66
C CYS A 211 3.25 6.28 8.05
N THR A 212 3.51 5.07 8.54
CA THR A 212 3.21 4.67 9.92
C THR A 212 4.02 5.51 10.91
N ASP A 213 5.25 5.86 10.54
CA ASP A 213 6.07 6.81 11.30
C ASP A 213 6.28 8.11 10.52
N ALA A 214 5.29 8.98 10.54
CA ALA A 214 5.22 10.17 9.69
C ALA A 214 6.08 11.35 10.22
N PRO A 215 7.18 11.74 9.56
CA PRO A 215 7.98 12.90 9.99
C PRO A 215 7.19 14.21 9.87
N CYS A 216 6.24 14.27 8.93
CA CYS A 216 5.39 15.43 8.71
C CYS A 216 4.40 15.69 9.86
N GLU A 217 3.99 14.65 10.61
CA GLU A 217 3.19 14.77 11.83
C GLU A 217 4.02 15.31 12.99
N LYS A 218 5.24 14.78 13.16
CA LYS A 218 6.16 15.19 14.24
C LYS A 218 6.49 16.67 14.23
N VAL A 219 6.53 17.32 13.06
CA VAL A 219 6.85 18.74 12.93
C VAL A 219 5.64 19.67 12.99
N CYS A 220 4.41 19.15 13.13
CA CYS A 220 3.20 19.97 13.11
C CYS A 220 2.89 20.57 14.49
N PRO A 221 3.07 21.88 14.71
CA PRO A 221 2.92 22.48 16.05
C PRO A 221 1.46 22.47 16.55
N THR A 222 0.49 22.48 15.63
CA THR A 222 -0.94 22.57 15.94
C THR A 222 -1.67 21.23 15.88
N THR A 223 -0.96 20.12 15.59
CA THR A 223 -1.51 18.79 15.29
C THR A 223 -2.57 18.76 14.20
N ALA A 224 -2.55 19.74 13.28
CA ALA A 224 -3.35 19.69 12.07
C ALA A 224 -3.01 18.46 11.21
N ARG A 225 -1.71 18.17 11.06
CA ARG A 225 -1.22 16.90 10.51
C ARG A 225 -1.24 15.87 11.63
N HIS A 226 -1.92 14.75 11.40
CA HIS A 226 -2.05 13.68 12.39
C HIS A 226 -2.34 12.34 11.69
N THR A 227 -2.03 11.25 12.37
CA THR A 227 -2.41 9.89 11.93
C THR A 227 -3.73 9.48 12.59
N ARG A 228 -4.62 8.88 11.81
CA ARG A 228 -5.90 8.36 12.28
C ARG A 228 -5.69 6.98 12.92
N ASP A 229 -6.08 6.83 14.18
CA ASP A 229 -5.78 5.64 14.98
C ASP A 229 -6.41 4.35 14.41
N GLU A 230 -7.63 4.45 13.89
CA GLU A 230 -8.46 3.30 13.50
C GLU A 230 -8.01 2.61 12.21
N ASP A 231 -7.33 3.33 11.32
CA ASP A 231 -7.01 2.83 9.97
C ASP A 231 -5.66 3.31 9.39
N GLY A 232 -4.90 4.11 10.16
CA GLY A 232 -3.56 4.54 9.80
C GLY A 232 -3.48 5.67 8.76
N LEU A 233 -4.59 6.33 8.41
CA LEU A 233 -4.54 7.45 7.47
C LEU A 233 -3.84 8.68 8.07
N VAL A 234 -2.79 9.16 7.40
CA VAL A 234 -2.19 10.46 7.72
C VAL A 234 -3.02 11.56 7.07
N LEU A 235 -3.68 12.44 7.84
CA LEU A 235 -4.61 13.45 7.33
C LEU A 235 -4.15 14.89 7.63
N THR A 236 -4.76 15.88 6.98
CA THR A 236 -4.69 17.28 7.43
C THR A 236 -6.07 17.71 7.91
N ASP A 237 -6.16 18.23 9.12
CA ASP A 237 -7.32 19.02 9.54
C ASP A 237 -7.20 20.45 8.99
N TYR A 238 -8.01 20.79 7.99
CA TYR A 238 -7.95 22.09 7.32
C TYR A 238 -8.37 23.27 8.20
N ASP A 239 -9.19 23.07 9.23
CA ASP A 239 -9.60 24.14 10.14
C ASP A 239 -8.50 24.48 11.17
N VAL A 240 -7.62 23.53 11.45
CA VAL A 240 -6.52 23.66 12.43
C VAL A 240 -5.21 24.02 11.74
N CYS A 241 -5.07 23.73 10.45
CA CYS A 241 -3.86 24.01 9.70
C CYS A 241 -3.60 25.53 9.61
N ILE A 242 -2.42 25.94 10.05
CA ILE A 242 -1.97 27.35 10.03
C ILE A 242 -1.05 27.68 8.85
N GLY A 243 -0.80 26.72 7.97
CA GLY A 243 0.01 26.94 6.77
C GLY A 243 1.49 27.20 7.03
N CYS A 244 2.07 26.69 8.12
CA CYS A 244 3.50 26.93 8.43
C CYS A 244 4.48 26.18 7.55
N ARG A 245 4.01 25.20 6.76
CA ARG A 245 4.78 24.41 5.78
C ARG A 245 5.92 23.57 6.35
N TYR A 246 6.08 23.44 7.68
CA TYR A 246 7.10 22.56 8.25
C TYR A 246 6.92 21.10 7.79
N CYS A 247 5.67 20.64 7.67
CA CYS A 247 5.35 19.32 7.13
C CYS A 247 5.72 19.14 5.65
N GLN A 248 5.84 20.24 4.88
CA GLN A 248 6.29 20.20 3.49
C GLN A 248 7.76 19.82 3.40
N VAL A 249 8.58 20.42 4.27
CA VAL A 249 10.02 20.20 4.34
C VAL A 249 10.36 18.85 4.98
N ALA A 250 9.61 18.44 6.00
CA ALA A 250 9.84 17.18 6.70
C ALA A 250 9.43 15.94 5.89
N CYS A 251 8.70 16.10 4.79
CA CYS A 251 8.24 14.97 3.99
C CYS A 251 9.32 14.52 3.00
N PRO A 252 9.92 13.33 3.15
CA PRO A 252 11.01 12.89 2.29
C PRO A 252 10.57 12.66 0.83
N TYR A 253 9.28 12.48 0.60
CA TYR A 253 8.72 12.19 -0.72
C TYR A 253 8.38 13.45 -1.55
N GLY A 254 8.36 14.64 -0.93
CA GLY A 254 8.01 15.89 -1.61
C GLY A 254 6.56 15.92 -2.14
N VAL A 255 5.61 15.35 -1.39
CA VAL A 255 4.19 15.15 -1.79
C VAL A 255 3.20 15.97 -0.94
N ASN A 256 3.67 17.05 -0.33
CA ASN A 256 2.84 18.00 0.41
C ASN A 256 2.76 19.31 -0.36
N TYR A 257 1.55 19.85 -0.50
CA TYR A 257 1.26 21.05 -1.29
C TYR A 257 0.63 22.11 -0.42
N PHE A 258 0.95 23.37 -0.70
CA PHE A 258 0.34 24.50 -0.04
C PHE A 258 -0.74 25.10 -0.94
N GLN A 259 -1.93 25.34 -0.39
CA GLN A 259 -3.03 25.98 -1.11
C GLN A 259 -2.82 27.49 -1.21
N TRP A 260 -2.56 27.99 -2.42
CA TRP A 260 -2.21 29.39 -2.65
C TRP A 260 -3.42 30.25 -2.99
N GLU A 261 -4.38 29.65 -3.68
CA GLU A 261 -5.61 30.31 -4.13
C GLU A 261 -6.82 29.85 -3.30
N ASP A 262 -7.88 30.66 -3.34
CA ASP A 262 -9.15 30.25 -2.76
C ASP A 262 -9.78 29.17 -3.68
N PRO A 263 -10.55 28.20 -3.15
CA PRO A 263 -11.23 27.22 -3.96
C PRO A 263 -12.10 27.89 -5.05
N ASP A 264 -11.91 27.46 -6.31
CA ASP A 264 -12.68 27.97 -7.45
C ASP A 264 -14.17 27.59 -7.39
N VAL A 265 -14.46 26.51 -6.64
CA VAL A 265 -15.79 25.97 -6.40
C VAL A 265 -16.20 26.34 -4.97
N GLY A 266 -17.37 26.97 -4.80
CA GLY A 266 -17.84 27.32 -3.45
C GLY A 266 -18.27 26.08 -2.67
N GLU A 267 -18.19 26.12 -1.33
CA GLU A 267 -18.60 25.00 -0.45
C GLU A 267 -19.98 24.39 -0.78
N GLY A 268 -20.93 25.21 -1.25
CA GLY A 268 -22.28 24.74 -1.64
C GLY A 268 -22.40 24.21 -3.07
N GLU A 269 -21.30 24.11 -3.81
CA GLU A 269 -21.18 23.48 -5.13
C GLU A 269 -20.29 22.23 -5.10
N LEU A 270 -19.62 21.96 -3.97
CA LEU A 270 -19.03 20.66 -3.66
C LEU A 270 -20.16 19.70 -3.30
N ASP A 271 -20.01 18.41 -3.59
CA ASP A 271 -21.04 17.44 -3.23
C ASP A 271 -21.21 17.41 -1.71
N GLU A 272 -22.46 17.23 -1.23
CA GLU A 272 -22.73 17.21 0.22
C GLU A 272 -22.03 16.01 0.90
N ASP A 273 -21.62 15.02 0.12
CA ASP A 273 -20.97 13.77 0.54
C ASP A 273 -19.42 13.89 0.61
N HIS A 274 -18.82 15.01 0.17
CA HIS A 274 -17.42 15.06 -0.29
C HIS A 274 -16.42 15.84 0.59
N ILE A 275 -16.66 15.96 1.90
CA ILE A 275 -15.86 16.91 2.68
C ILE A 275 -15.34 16.29 3.98
N TYR A 276 -16.12 15.48 4.66
CA TYR A 276 -15.88 15.20 6.07
C TYR A 276 -15.36 13.78 6.32
N ASP A 277 -14.34 13.63 7.18
CA ASP A 277 -14.02 12.32 7.77
C ASP A 277 -15.05 11.91 8.83
N GLY A 278 -14.91 10.71 9.39
CA GLY A 278 -15.68 10.18 10.52
C GLY A 278 -15.68 11.05 11.79
N ARG A 279 -14.86 12.12 11.84
CA ARG A 279 -14.85 13.13 12.92
C ARG A 279 -15.54 14.44 12.53
N ASP A 280 -16.26 14.47 11.40
CA ASP A 280 -16.96 15.64 10.86
C ASP A 280 -15.98 16.78 10.51
N ARG A 281 -14.75 16.44 10.05
CA ARG A 281 -13.69 17.41 9.71
C ARG A 281 -13.44 17.45 8.20
N PRO A 282 -13.31 18.64 7.59
CA PRO A 282 -12.96 18.75 6.19
C PRO A 282 -11.55 18.17 5.97
N VAL A 283 -11.46 16.99 5.37
CA VAL A 283 -10.17 16.30 5.10
C VAL A 283 -10.07 15.80 3.67
N ASP A 284 -11.19 15.82 2.96
CA ASP A 284 -11.31 15.40 1.58
C ASP A 284 -11.65 16.65 0.74
N SER A 285 -11.22 16.65 -0.51
CA SER A 285 -11.29 17.77 -1.45
C SER A 285 -10.32 18.94 -1.23
N ARG A 286 -10.39 19.95 -2.12
CA ARG A 286 -9.61 21.19 -2.06
C ARG A 286 -9.88 21.97 -0.77
N GLY A 287 -8.86 22.02 0.07
CA GLY A 287 -8.78 22.83 1.27
C GLY A 287 -8.77 24.33 0.98
N PRO A 288 -9.08 25.15 2.00
CA PRO A 288 -9.09 26.59 1.88
C PRO A 288 -7.68 27.15 1.68
N ARG A 289 -7.59 28.35 1.11
CA ARG A 289 -6.32 29.06 0.97
C ARG A 289 -5.55 29.08 2.29
N GLY A 290 -4.28 28.68 2.22
CA GLY A 290 -3.36 28.72 3.35
C GLY A 290 -3.19 27.40 4.10
N VAL A 291 -3.85 26.31 3.67
CA VAL A 291 -3.66 24.99 4.29
C VAL A 291 -2.73 24.10 3.48
N MET A 292 -2.28 23.01 4.12
CA MET A 292 -1.46 21.98 3.50
C MET A 292 -2.33 20.81 3.03
N GLU A 293 -2.09 20.35 1.82
CA GLU A 293 -2.76 19.22 1.18
C GLU A 293 -1.76 18.15 0.73
N LYS A 294 -2.30 16.97 0.43
CA LYS A 294 -1.59 15.79 -0.07
C LYS A 294 -2.64 14.74 -0.43
N CYS A 295 -2.23 13.64 -1.05
CA CYS A 295 -3.09 12.46 -1.19
C CYS A 295 -3.55 12.01 0.20
N THR A 296 -4.83 11.64 0.33
CA THR A 296 -5.48 11.27 1.59
C THR A 296 -6.01 9.84 1.60
N PHE A 297 -5.79 9.05 0.53
CA PHE A 297 -6.41 7.74 0.31
C PHE A 297 -7.94 7.76 0.34
N CYS A 298 -8.53 8.83 -0.20
CA CYS A 298 -9.98 8.99 -0.37
C CYS A 298 -10.78 8.66 0.90
N PRO A 299 -10.58 9.36 2.03
CA PRO A 299 -11.18 9.01 3.31
C PRO A 299 -12.71 8.98 3.28
N THR A 300 -13.36 9.75 2.40
CA THR A 300 -14.82 9.68 2.21
C THR A 300 -15.32 8.32 1.70
N ARG A 301 -14.50 7.60 0.95
CA ARG A 301 -14.75 6.20 0.53
C ARG A 301 -14.52 5.25 1.71
N GLN A 302 -13.40 5.39 2.41
CA GLN A 302 -13.05 4.52 3.54
C GLN A 302 -14.02 4.63 4.71
N ASP A 303 -14.61 5.81 4.89
CA ASP A 303 -15.61 6.06 5.92
C ASP A 303 -17.02 5.60 5.52
N GLY A 304 -17.18 5.04 4.31
CA GLY A 304 -18.49 4.66 3.74
C GLY A 304 -19.43 5.85 3.50
N SER A 305 -18.92 7.08 3.56
CA SER A 305 -19.73 8.30 3.43
C SER A 305 -20.19 8.55 2.00
N LYS A 306 -19.38 8.12 1.03
CA LYS A 306 -19.72 8.16 -0.40
C LYS A 306 -20.60 6.98 -0.81
N ASP A 307 -20.16 5.77 -0.51
CA ASP A 307 -20.92 4.53 -0.64
C ASP A 307 -20.27 3.46 0.28
N GLU A 308 -21.08 2.60 0.91
CA GLU A 308 -20.55 1.51 1.74
C GLU A 308 -19.81 0.46 0.89
N ASP A 309 -20.22 0.31 -0.38
CA ASP A 309 -19.61 -0.61 -1.35
C ASP A 309 -18.26 -0.08 -1.91
N MET A 310 -17.83 1.13 -1.52
CA MET A 310 -16.54 1.73 -1.93
C MET A 310 -15.48 1.72 -0.82
N ILE A 311 -15.78 1.13 0.35
CA ILE A 311 -14.77 0.95 1.40
C ILE A 311 -13.69 0.02 0.87
N GLY A 312 -12.43 0.38 1.07
CA GLY A 312 -11.30 -0.37 0.52
C GLY A 312 -11.02 -0.09 -0.95
N SER A 313 -11.59 0.97 -1.54
CA SER A 313 -11.22 1.43 -2.89
C SER A 313 -10.73 2.87 -2.94
N THR A 314 -10.03 3.23 -4.03
CA THR A 314 -9.66 4.63 -4.31
C THR A 314 -10.04 5.07 -5.72
N ALA A 315 -10.25 6.38 -5.91
CA ALA A 315 -10.54 6.92 -7.24
C ALA A 315 -9.41 6.67 -8.25
N CYS A 316 -8.16 6.61 -7.79
CA CYS A 316 -7.01 6.35 -8.66
C CYS A 316 -6.89 4.89 -9.11
N GLU A 317 -7.31 3.95 -8.27
CA GLU A 317 -7.40 2.52 -8.57
C GLU A 317 -8.51 2.24 -9.58
N GLU A 318 -9.75 2.63 -9.29
CA GLU A 318 -10.89 2.39 -10.19
C GLU A 318 -10.69 2.96 -11.60
N ALA A 319 -9.92 4.05 -11.70
CA ALA A 319 -9.66 4.72 -12.96
C ALA A 319 -8.47 4.14 -13.73
N CYS A 320 -7.72 3.18 -13.17
CA CYS A 320 -6.50 2.65 -13.75
C CYS A 320 -6.79 1.54 -14.76
N PRO A 321 -6.71 1.80 -16.09
CA PRO A 321 -7.03 0.75 -17.07
C PRO A 321 -6.10 -0.48 -17.04
N PRO A 322 -4.78 -0.35 -16.74
CA PRO A 322 -3.92 -1.51 -16.56
C PRO A 322 -3.94 -2.11 -15.15
N GLU A 323 -4.83 -1.65 -14.25
CA GLU A 323 -5.01 -2.20 -12.90
C GLU A 323 -3.72 -2.25 -12.06
N VAL A 324 -2.86 -1.23 -12.21
CA VAL A 324 -1.55 -1.19 -11.54
C VAL A 324 -1.61 -0.72 -10.11
N ILE A 325 -2.74 -0.18 -9.67
CA ILE A 325 -2.93 0.34 -8.33
C ILE A 325 -3.90 -0.61 -7.65
N GLN A 326 -3.43 -1.27 -6.61
CA GLN A 326 -4.24 -2.14 -5.75
C GLN A 326 -4.26 -1.47 -4.37
N PHE A 327 -5.44 -1.14 -3.87
CA PHE A 327 -5.62 -0.50 -2.57
C PHE A 327 -6.37 -1.43 -1.62
N GLY A 328 -6.07 -1.35 -0.33
CA GLY A 328 -6.71 -2.23 0.65
C GLY A 328 -6.02 -2.23 2.00
N ASN A 329 -6.51 -3.08 2.90
CA ASN A 329 -5.98 -3.23 4.24
C ASN A 329 -4.67 -4.04 4.25
N MET A 330 -3.53 -3.37 4.43
CA MET A 330 -2.21 -4.01 4.47
C MET A 330 -2.02 -4.99 5.64
N ASN A 331 -2.88 -4.99 6.65
CA ASN A 331 -2.83 -5.98 7.73
C ASN A 331 -3.68 -7.22 7.43
N ASP A 332 -4.51 -7.18 6.37
CA ASP A 332 -5.31 -8.31 5.94
C ASP A 332 -4.65 -9.03 4.73
N PRO A 333 -4.17 -10.28 4.89
CA PRO A 333 -3.62 -11.08 3.81
C PRO A 333 -4.59 -11.32 2.64
N SER A 334 -5.91 -11.32 2.88
CA SER A 334 -6.89 -11.49 1.82
C SER A 334 -7.15 -10.22 1.00
N SER A 335 -6.67 -9.06 1.43
CA SER A 335 -6.86 -7.81 0.69
C SER A 335 -6.10 -7.78 -0.64
N ASP A 336 -6.63 -7.06 -1.62
CA ASP A 336 -6.05 -6.92 -2.95
C ASP A 336 -4.54 -6.58 -2.97
N PRO A 337 -4.05 -5.55 -2.24
CA PRO A 337 -2.62 -5.26 -2.24
C PRO A 337 -1.77 -6.41 -1.66
N GLN A 338 -2.25 -7.15 -0.67
CA GLN A 338 -1.50 -8.29 -0.10
C GLN A 338 -1.46 -9.47 -1.07
N ARG A 339 -2.60 -9.84 -1.67
CA ARG A 339 -2.66 -10.88 -2.71
C ARG A 339 -1.75 -10.56 -3.90
N TYR A 340 -1.74 -9.29 -4.33
CA TYR A 340 -0.90 -8.82 -5.44
C TYR A 340 0.60 -8.90 -5.14
N ILE A 341 0.99 -8.60 -3.89
CA ILE A 341 2.38 -8.73 -3.42
C ILE A 341 2.77 -10.19 -3.27
N GLU A 342 1.87 -11.05 -2.79
CA GLU A 342 2.12 -12.47 -2.56
C GLU A 342 2.32 -13.24 -3.87
N ASN A 343 1.40 -13.08 -4.82
CA ASN A 343 1.51 -13.70 -6.15
C ASN A 343 1.08 -12.72 -7.25
N THR A 344 2.07 -11.97 -7.73
CA THR A 344 1.89 -10.97 -8.78
C THR A 344 1.47 -11.59 -10.11
N ALA A 345 2.01 -12.74 -10.49
CA ALA A 345 1.66 -13.39 -11.76
C ALA A 345 0.19 -13.87 -11.75
N LYS A 346 -0.27 -14.44 -10.62
CA LYS A 346 -1.68 -14.79 -10.42
C LYS A 346 -2.58 -13.57 -10.47
N SER A 347 -2.26 -12.53 -9.70
CA SER A 347 -3.07 -11.32 -9.64
C SER A 347 -3.15 -10.57 -10.98
N ARG A 348 -2.04 -10.49 -11.72
CA ARG A 348 -2.02 -9.96 -13.10
C ARG A 348 -2.89 -10.79 -14.05
N THR A 349 -2.92 -12.10 -13.86
CA THR A 349 -3.73 -12.99 -14.70
C THR A 349 -5.21 -12.75 -14.43
N LEU A 350 -5.61 -12.76 -13.14
CA LEU A 350 -6.97 -12.49 -12.70
C LEU A 350 -7.51 -11.17 -13.28
N ALA A 351 -6.78 -10.07 -13.09
CA ALA A 351 -7.15 -8.76 -13.63
C ALA A 351 -7.38 -8.80 -15.16
N ARG A 352 -6.50 -9.48 -15.90
CA ARG A 352 -6.58 -9.52 -17.37
C ARG A 352 -7.70 -10.41 -17.91
N ILE A 353 -7.96 -11.55 -17.29
CA ILE A 353 -8.91 -12.54 -17.82
C ILE A 353 -10.32 -12.33 -17.29
N SER A 354 -10.50 -11.65 -16.15
CA SER A 354 -11.81 -11.48 -15.49
C SER A 354 -12.90 -10.94 -16.43
N GLY A 355 -12.55 -10.01 -17.33
CA GLY A 355 -13.48 -9.45 -18.32
C GLY A 355 -13.73 -10.34 -19.55
N ASP A 356 -12.90 -11.38 -19.75
CA ASP A 356 -12.95 -12.32 -20.87
C ASP A 356 -13.57 -13.67 -20.48
N LEU A 357 -13.67 -13.99 -19.17
CA LEU A 357 -14.33 -15.22 -18.70
C LEU A 357 -15.86 -15.15 -18.90
N PRO A 358 -16.49 -16.15 -19.54
CA PRO A 358 -17.94 -16.24 -19.61
C PRO A 358 -18.52 -16.56 -18.23
N SER A 359 -19.78 -16.16 -17.99
CA SER A 359 -20.39 -16.44 -16.70
C SER A 359 -20.66 -17.95 -16.50
N PRO A 360 -20.55 -18.46 -15.26
CA PRO A 360 -20.93 -19.82 -14.88
C PRO A 360 -22.24 -20.34 -15.51
N ASP A 361 -23.31 -19.54 -15.42
CA ASP A 361 -24.63 -19.85 -15.98
C ASP A 361 -24.62 -20.00 -17.52
N GLU A 362 -23.82 -19.19 -18.23
CA GLU A 362 -23.70 -19.23 -19.69
C GLU A 362 -22.92 -20.46 -20.18
N VAL A 363 -21.92 -20.89 -19.40
CA VAL A 363 -21.16 -22.11 -19.69
C VAL A 363 -22.04 -23.33 -19.48
N GLU A 364 -22.77 -23.42 -18.36
CA GLU A 364 -23.73 -24.50 -18.13
C GLU A 364 -24.79 -24.61 -19.24
N GLU A 365 -25.37 -23.48 -19.69
CA GLU A 365 -26.38 -23.50 -20.76
C GLU A 365 -25.79 -23.99 -22.10
N GLN A 366 -24.55 -23.61 -22.41
CA GLN A 366 -23.88 -24.00 -23.66
C GLN A 366 -23.49 -25.49 -23.67
N LEU A 367 -23.19 -26.06 -22.50
CA LEU A 367 -22.78 -27.46 -22.37
C LEU A 367 -23.95 -28.44 -22.10
N GLU A 368 -25.16 -27.97 -21.75
CA GLU A 368 -26.31 -28.81 -21.32
C GLU A 368 -26.65 -29.98 -22.28
N ASP A 369 -26.47 -29.78 -23.59
CA ASP A 369 -26.81 -30.76 -24.64
C ASP A 369 -25.59 -31.52 -25.20
N GLU A 370 -24.38 -31.23 -24.72
CA GLU A 370 -23.13 -31.86 -25.16
C GLU A 370 -22.77 -33.06 -24.26
N ASP A 371 -22.16 -34.10 -24.84
CA ASP A 371 -21.78 -35.33 -24.11
C ASP A 371 -20.25 -35.39 -23.99
N ILE A 372 -19.67 -34.34 -23.38
CA ILE A 372 -18.22 -34.08 -23.33
C ILE A 372 -17.45 -35.29 -22.79
N ALA A 373 -17.96 -35.91 -21.71
CA ALA A 373 -17.31 -37.06 -21.08
C ALA A 373 -17.12 -38.29 -22.00
N ASP A 374 -17.90 -38.42 -23.08
CA ASP A 374 -17.83 -39.52 -24.05
C ASP A 374 -17.00 -39.16 -25.31
N GLU A 375 -16.52 -37.91 -25.44
CA GLU A 375 -15.68 -37.46 -26.55
C GLU A 375 -14.22 -37.93 -26.40
N ASP A 376 -13.55 -38.15 -27.53
CA ASP A 376 -12.13 -38.58 -27.55
C ASP A 376 -11.18 -37.42 -27.19
N ASP A 377 -11.64 -36.17 -27.35
CA ASP A 377 -10.91 -34.92 -27.08
C ASP A 377 -11.87 -33.95 -26.38
N GLN A 378 -11.84 -33.96 -25.05
CA GLN A 378 -12.77 -33.20 -24.22
C GLN A 378 -12.51 -31.69 -24.31
N LEU A 379 -11.24 -31.29 -24.44
CA LEU A 379 -10.83 -29.90 -24.56
C LEU A 379 -11.29 -29.29 -25.89
N GLU A 380 -11.11 -30.00 -27.01
CA GLU A 380 -11.64 -29.58 -28.31
C GLU A 380 -13.18 -29.47 -28.26
N ALA A 381 -13.85 -30.41 -27.58
CA ALA A 381 -15.31 -30.38 -27.46
C ALA A 381 -15.83 -29.17 -26.66
N VAL A 382 -15.19 -28.83 -25.53
CA VAL A 382 -15.54 -27.64 -24.73
C VAL A 382 -15.31 -26.35 -25.52
N THR A 383 -14.13 -26.20 -26.14
CA THR A 383 -13.78 -24.98 -26.89
C THR A 383 -14.59 -24.79 -28.19
N ASP A 384 -15.09 -25.88 -28.80
CA ASP A 384 -16.04 -25.81 -29.91
C ASP A 384 -17.46 -25.42 -29.46
N ALA A 385 -17.84 -25.78 -28.22
CA ALA A 385 -19.18 -25.54 -27.67
C ALA A 385 -19.34 -24.14 -27.07
N VAL A 386 -18.30 -23.63 -26.41
CA VAL A 386 -18.32 -22.34 -25.71
C VAL A 386 -17.51 -21.31 -26.50
N GLU A 387 -18.19 -20.41 -27.22
CA GLU A 387 -17.54 -19.50 -28.19
C GLU A 387 -16.49 -18.55 -27.57
N GLU A 388 -16.57 -18.31 -26.26
CA GLU A 388 -15.73 -17.36 -25.51
C GLU A 388 -14.59 -18.04 -24.73
N LEU A 389 -14.56 -19.39 -24.70
CA LEU A 389 -13.45 -20.14 -24.09
C LEU A 389 -12.51 -20.68 -25.14
N ASP A 390 -11.22 -20.52 -24.89
CA ASP A 390 -10.15 -21.18 -25.63
C ASP A 390 -9.21 -21.94 -24.68
N GLU A 391 -8.29 -22.71 -25.25
CA GLU A 391 -7.30 -23.50 -24.51
C GLU A 391 -6.41 -22.62 -23.61
N GLU A 392 -6.18 -21.36 -23.99
CA GLU A 392 -5.37 -20.41 -23.21
C GLU A 392 -6.12 -20.04 -21.92
N LEU A 393 -7.36 -19.58 -22.03
CA LEU A 393 -8.22 -19.20 -20.90
C LEU A 393 -8.49 -20.38 -19.96
N ILE A 394 -8.83 -21.56 -20.50
CA ILE A 394 -9.06 -22.76 -19.68
C ILE A 394 -7.80 -23.13 -18.90
N GLY A 395 -6.63 -23.15 -19.55
CA GLY A 395 -5.39 -23.47 -18.85
C GLY A 395 -4.96 -22.38 -17.84
N LEU A 396 -5.30 -21.11 -18.07
CA LEU A 396 -5.06 -20.04 -17.08
C LEU A 396 -5.98 -20.17 -15.87
N ALA A 397 -7.27 -20.46 -16.08
CA ALA A 397 -8.22 -20.71 -14.99
C ALA A 397 -7.82 -21.95 -14.16
N LEU A 398 -7.42 -23.05 -14.82
CA LEU A 398 -6.88 -24.23 -14.13
C LEU A 398 -5.57 -23.92 -13.38
N ALA A 399 -4.67 -23.10 -13.94
CA ALA A 399 -3.48 -22.69 -13.21
C ALA A 399 -3.81 -21.86 -11.95
N ILE A 400 -4.84 -21.00 -12.02
CA ILE A 400 -5.36 -20.24 -10.88
C ILE A 400 -5.93 -21.20 -9.83
N ASP A 401 -6.77 -22.15 -10.23
CA ASP A 401 -7.35 -23.17 -9.34
C ASP A 401 -6.27 -24.00 -8.63
N VAL A 402 -5.26 -24.48 -9.36
CA VAL A 402 -4.11 -25.23 -8.79
C VAL A 402 -3.33 -24.40 -7.77
N LEU A 403 -3.25 -23.08 -7.96
CA LEU A 403 -2.56 -22.15 -7.06
C LEU A 403 -3.48 -21.52 -6.00
N GLY A 404 -4.77 -21.88 -6.03
CA GLY A 404 -5.73 -21.52 -5.01
C GLY A 404 -5.49 -22.32 -3.73
N GLU A 405 -5.98 -21.81 -2.60
CA GLU A 405 -6.06 -22.64 -1.39
C GLU A 405 -7.21 -23.65 -1.54
N ASP A 406 -7.20 -24.73 -0.75
CA ASP A 406 -8.26 -25.76 -0.80
C ASP A 406 -9.64 -25.15 -0.46
N GLY A 407 -10.41 -24.74 -1.49
CA GLY A 407 -11.74 -24.15 -1.39
C GLY A 407 -11.82 -22.73 -1.97
N HIS A 408 -13.04 -22.24 -2.19
CA HIS A 408 -13.26 -20.86 -2.66
C HIS A 408 -12.66 -19.86 -1.66
N PRO A 409 -11.90 -18.85 -2.14
CA PRO A 409 -11.36 -17.83 -1.24
C PRO A 409 -12.50 -17.15 -0.48
N GLU A 410 -12.27 -16.83 0.80
CA GLU A 410 -13.21 -15.99 1.53
C GLU A 410 -13.25 -14.62 0.85
N VAL A 411 -14.41 -14.32 0.24
CA VAL A 411 -14.64 -13.05 -0.45
C VAL A 411 -15.02 -12.02 0.61
N GLU A 412 -14.03 -11.26 1.05
CA GLU A 412 -14.26 -10.06 1.83
C GLU A 412 -14.79 -8.93 0.93
N ALA A 413 -15.56 -8.00 1.52
CA ALA A 413 -16.30 -6.98 0.77
C ALA A 413 -15.41 -5.98 0.00
N ASP A 414 -14.10 -5.99 0.24
CA ASP A 414 -13.12 -5.06 -0.30
C ASP A 414 -11.99 -5.72 -1.13
N SER A 415 -12.15 -6.98 -1.57
CA SER A 415 -11.17 -7.64 -2.45
C SER A 415 -11.74 -8.03 -3.82
N THR A 416 -11.41 -7.23 -4.84
CA THR A 416 -11.78 -7.53 -6.23
C THR A 416 -11.02 -8.75 -6.78
N LEU A 417 -9.78 -8.97 -6.35
CA LEU A 417 -8.99 -10.13 -6.77
C LEU A 417 -9.52 -11.44 -6.17
N ALA A 418 -10.06 -11.40 -4.95
CA ALA A 418 -10.72 -12.57 -4.35
C ALA A 418 -11.97 -12.98 -5.13
N GLU A 419 -12.79 -12.00 -5.54
CA GLU A 419 -13.96 -12.25 -6.39
C GLU A 419 -13.56 -12.85 -7.74
N GLN A 420 -12.56 -12.26 -8.41
CA GLN A 420 -12.06 -12.76 -9.69
C GLN A 420 -11.48 -14.17 -9.59
N GLU A 421 -10.82 -14.50 -8.48
CA GLU A 421 -10.28 -15.84 -8.24
C GLU A 421 -11.40 -16.87 -8.00
N ALA A 422 -12.43 -16.50 -7.24
CA ALA A 422 -13.61 -17.35 -7.06
C ALA A 422 -14.33 -17.63 -8.38
N ASP A 423 -14.51 -16.62 -9.24
CA ASP A 423 -15.14 -16.78 -10.56
C ASP A 423 -14.34 -17.74 -11.46
N ALA A 424 -13.00 -17.65 -11.44
CA ALA A 424 -12.12 -18.54 -12.20
C ALA A 424 -12.19 -19.99 -11.69
N ILE A 425 -12.22 -20.19 -10.37
CA ILE A 425 -12.37 -21.51 -9.74
C ILE A 425 -13.76 -22.09 -10.05
N GLU A 426 -14.83 -21.31 -9.93
CA GLU A 426 -16.20 -21.76 -10.24
C GLU A 426 -16.32 -22.19 -11.70
N LEU A 427 -15.68 -21.48 -12.63
CA LEU A 427 -15.61 -21.89 -14.03
C LEU A 427 -14.97 -23.27 -14.19
N VAL A 428 -13.84 -23.53 -13.53
CA VAL A 428 -13.15 -24.82 -13.57
C VAL A 428 -14.04 -25.94 -13.01
N GLU A 429 -14.70 -25.70 -11.87
CA GLU A 429 -15.63 -26.66 -11.26
C GLU A 429 -16.78 -27.02 -12.20
N ILE A 430 -17.33 -26.04 -12.92
CA ILE A 430 -18.40 -26.27 -13.90
C ILE A 430 -17.90 -27.09 -15.08
N LEU A 431 -16.71 -26.79 -15.60
CA LEU A 431 -16.14 -27.57 -16.70
C LEU A 431 -15.93 -29.04 -16.31
N ASP A 432 -15.46 -29.29 -15.08
CA ASP A 432 -15.31 -30.64 -14.53
C ASP A 432 -16.66 -31.37 -14.42
N ASP A 433 -17.68 -30.70 -13.86
CA ASP A 433 -19.03 -31.24 -13.71
C ASP A 433 -19.71 -31.54 -15.07
N GLN A 434 -19.35 -30.79 -16.12
CA GLN A 434 -19.84 -31.00 -17.48
C GLN A 434 -19.03 -32.02 -18.28
N GLY A 435 -17.94 -32.55 -17.71
CA GLY A 435 -17.25 -33.74 -18.21
C GLY A 435 -15.87 -33.50 -18.82
N LEU A 436 -15.27 -32.32 -18.64
CA LEU A 436 -13.84 -32.11 -18.87
C LEU A 436 -13.08 -32.65 -17.64
N ASP A 437 -12.46 -33.82 -17.73
CA ASP A 437 -11.74 -34.41 -16.57
C ASP A 437 -10.49 -33.57 -16.24
N THR A 438 -10.61 -32.65 -15.28
CA THR A 438 -9.56 -31.68 -14.93
C THR A 438 -8.32 -32.31 -14.30
N GLU A 439 -8.43 -33.58 -13.87
CA GLU A 439 -7.33 -34.38 -13.33
C GLU A 439 -6.67 -35.28 -14.39
N ASP A 440 -7.14 -35.26 -15.65
CA ASP A 440 -6.64 -36.12 -16.71
C ASP A 440 -5.19 -35.80 -17.12
N GLU A 441 -4.40 -36.85 -17.33
CA GLU A 441 -2.98 -36.74 -17.69
C GLU A 441 -2.77 -36.07 -19.04
N ASP A 442 -3.54 -36.48 -20.07
CA ASP A 442 -3.36 -35.94 -21.42
C ASP A 442 -3.75 -34.45 -21.45
N LEU A 443 -4.84 -34.08 -20.75
CA LEU A 443 -5.29 -32.69 -20.60
C LEU A 443 -4.24 -31.81 -19.90
N LEU A 444 -3.78 -32.22 -18.71
CA LEU A 444 -2.84 -31.42 -17.91
C LEU A 444 -1.47 -31.27 -18.59
N VAL A 445 -1.02 -32.29 -19.33
CA VAL A 445 0.20 -32.20 -20.13
C VAL A 445 -0.01 -31.26 -21.33
N GLU A 446 -1.17 -31.30 -21.98
CA GLU A 446 -1.51 -30.39 -23.08
C GLU A 446 -1.57 -28.92 -22.63
N LEU A 447 -2.12 -28.67 -21.45
CA LEU A 447 -2.20 -27.33 -20.83
C LEU A 447 -0.90 -26.90 -20.13
N GLU A 448 0.17 -27.69 -20.23
CA GLU A 448 1.47 -27.40 -19.60
C GLU A 448 1.38 -27.22 -18.06
N LEU A 449 0.47 -27.95 -17.40
CA LEU A 449 0.27 -27.95 -15.94
C LEU A 449 0.87 -29.17 -15.23
N ALA A 450 1.20 -30.21 -15.99
CA ALA A 450 1.90 -31.41 -15.51
C ALA A 450 2.94 -31.91 -16.52
N ASP A 451 3.96 -32.62 -16.03
CA ASP A 451 4.95 -33.30 -16.86
C ASP A 451 4.43 -34.67 -17.32
N GLU A 452 4.74 -35.07 -18.55
CA GLU A 452 4.48 -36.44 -19.03
C GLU A 452 5.30 -37.45 -18.17
N PRO A 453 4.64 -38.43 -17.52
CA PRO A 453 5.34 -39.38 -16.67
C PRO A 453 6.25 -40.31 -17.48
N ASP A 454 7.40 -40.68 -16.93
CA ASP A 454 8.25 -41.74 -17.50
C ASP A 454 7.49 -43.08 -17.50
N GLU A 455 7.79 -44.00 -18.45
CA GLU A 455 7.04 -45.27 -18.71
C GLU A 455 6.72 -46.16 -17.48
N ASP A 456 7.36 -45.94 -16.32
CA ASP A 456 7.22 -46.74 -15.09
C ASP A 456 6.84 -45.90 -13.84
N ASP A 457 6.62 -44.58 -13.97
CA ASP A 457 6.33 -43.67 -12.85
C ASP A 457 4.81 -43.40 -12.72
N GLU A 458 4.37 -42.97 -11.53
CA GLU A 458 2.97 -42.62 -11.25
C GLU A 458 2.75 -41.16 -11.66
N PHE A 459 1.60 -40.86 -12.27
CA PHE A 459 1.23 -39.48 -12.60
C PHE A 459 0.95 -38.72 -11.30
N ASP A 460 1.70 -37.64 -11.09
CA ASP A 460 1.67 -36.88 -9.83
C ASP A 460 0.58 -35.79 -9.81
N GLY A 461 -0.17 -35.60 -10.91
CA GLY A 461 -1.18 -34.55 -11.05
C GLY A 461 -0.61 -33.20 -11.48
N PRO A 462 -1.42 -32.11 -11.43
CA PRO A 462 -0.92 -30.77 -11.69
C PRO A 462 0.10 -30.36 -10.62
N SER A 463 1.01 -29.45 -10.96
CA SER A 463 1.98 -28.93 -10.00
C SER A 463 1.94 -27.41 -9.89
N ASP A 464 2.04 -26.90 -8.65
CA ASP A 464 2.09 -25.46 -8.36
C ASP A 464 3.20 -24.77 -9.15
N ALA A 465 4.34 -25.45 -9.35
CA ALA A 465 5.47 -24.91 -10.09
C ALA A 465 5.13 -24.69 -11.57
N MET A 466 4.45 -25.64 -12.21
CA MET A 466 4.07 -25.51 -13.63
C MET A 466 2.89 -24.54 -13.80
N ALA A 467 1.93 -24.54 -12.88
CA ALA A 467 0.89 -23.52 -12.83
C ALA A 467 1.50 -22.12 -12.72
N GLN A 468 2.45 -21.92 -11.79
CA GLN A 468 3.16 -20.65 -11.65
C GLN A 468 3.96 -20.28 -12.92
N ASP A 469 4.71 -21.22 -13.50
CA ASP A 469 5.46 -21.01 -14.73
C ASP A 469 4.52 -20.60 -15.90
N ARG A 470 3.32 -21.16 -15.97
CA ARG A 470 2.30 -20.80 -16.96
C ARG A 470 1.80 -19.37 -16.77
N LEU A 471 1.47 -18.98 -15.53
CA LEU A 471 1.03 -17.62 -15.22
C LEU A 471 2.13 -16.58 -15.49
N GLU A 472 3.38 -16.90 -15.18
CA GLU A 472 4.54 -16.05 -15.48
C GLU A 472 4.83 -15.99 -16.99
N ALA A 473 4.59 -17.06 -17.74
CA ALA A 473 4.68 -17.03 -19.21
C ALA A 473 3.64 -16.10 -19.84
N TYR A 474 2.44 -15.99 -19.24
CA TYR A 474 1.36 -15.11 -19.68
C TYR A 474 1.55 -13.65 -19.25
N THR A 475 2.01 -13.42 -18.01
CA THR A 475 2.04 -12.08 -17.40
C THR A 475 3.43 -11.45 -17.30
N GLY A 476 4.48 -12.23 -17.51
CA GLY A 476 5.86 -11.89 -17.18
C GLY A 476 6.24 -12.37 -15.79
N ASP A 477 7.55 -12.42 -15.52
CA ASP A 477 8.09 -12.84 -14.24
C ASP A 477 7.60 -11.94 -13.09
N SER A 478 7.57 -12.50 -11.87
CA SER A 478 7.31 -11.75 -10.65
C SER A 478 8.43 -10.72 -10.39
N PRO A 479 8.12 -9.41 -10.34
CA PRO A 479 9.14 -8.38 -10.17
C PRO A 479 9.72 -8.35 -8.75
N SER A 480 10.85 -7.65 -8.59
CA SER A 480 11.30 -7.25 -7.26
C SER A 480 10.30 -6.30 -6.61
N THR A 481 10.14 -6.41 -5.29
CA THR A 481 9.36 -5.47 -4.50
C THR A 481 10.26 -4.51 -3.73
N PHE A 482 9.81 -3.27 -3.53
CA PHE A 482 10.52 -2.29 -2.71
C PHE A 482 9.56 -1.31 -2.03
N LYS A 483 10.01 -0.73 -0.92
CA LYS A 483 9.38 0.42 -0.25
C LYS A 483 10.21 1.66 -0.58
N LEU A 484 9.58 2.70 -1.10
CA LEU A 484 10.30 3.90 -1.50
C LEU A 484 10.94 4.57 -0.27
N LEU A 485 12.27 4.75 -0.32
CA LEU A 485 13.08 5.40 0.73
C LEU A 485 13.03 4.66 2.08
N ASP A 486 12.95 3.32 2.03
CA ASP A 486 12.89 2.47 3.23
C ASP A 486 14.00 2.78 4.25
N ASN A 487 15.16 3.22 3.77
CA ASN A 487 16.30 3.61 4.60
C ASN A 487 16.04 4.81 5.54
N ILE A 488 15.01 5.63 5.29
CA ILE A 488 14.63 6.77 6.15
C ILE A 488 13.84 6.30 7.39
N GLY A 489 13.29 5.07 7.35
CA GLY A 489 12.57 4.49 8.49
C GLY A 489 11.18 5.08 8.72
N THR A 490 10.57 5.68 7.69
CA THR A 490 9.19 6.20 7.77
C THR A 490 8.12 5.09 7.81
N ASP A 491 8.51 3.85 7.48
CA ASP A 491 7.62 2.70 7.26
C ASP A 491 6.43 3.05 6.36
N PRO A 492 6.67 3.24 5.04
CA PRO A 492 5.62 3.63 4.11
C PRO A 492 4.59 2.49 3.94
N ASN A 493 3.33 2.88 3.75
CA ASN A 493 2.20 1.98 3.52
C ASN A 493 1.93 1.78 2.02
N ILE A 494 2.96 1.92 1.19
CA ILE A 494 2.92 1.62 -0.23
C ILE A 494 4.09 0.71 -0.57
N VAL A 495 3.79 -0.39 -1.26
CA VAL A 495 4.76 -1.33 -1.80
C VAL A 495 4.76 -1.21 -3.31
N TYR A 496 5.95 -1.13 -3.88
CA TYR A 496 6.16 -1.03 -5.31
C TYR A 496 6.62 -2.37 -5.87
N LEU A 497 6.07 -2.75 -7.00
CA LEU A 497 6.48 -3.90 -7.79
C LEU A 497 7.20 -3.40 -9.04
N GLY A 498 8.44 -3.82 -9.23
CA GLY A 498 9.29 -3.44 -10.35
C GLY A 498 10.63 -2.90 -9.90
N ASN A 499 11.26 -2.10 -10.78
CA ASN A 499 12.57 -1.54 -10.52
C ASN A 499 12.47 -0.23 -9.74
N GLU A 500 13.11 -0.18 -8.58
CA GLU A 500 13.37 1.07 -7.88
C GLU A 500 14.29 1.95 -8.74
N PRO A 501 13.98 3.26 -8.92
CA PRO A 501 14.86 4.16 -9.65
C PRO A 501 16.28 4.13 -9.07
N GLY A 502 17.27 3.83 -9.91
CA GLY A 502 18.66 3.83 -9.49
C GLY A 502 19.17 5.23 -9.10
N PRO A 503 20.34 5.31 -8.45
CA PRO A 503 20.92 6.58 -8.01
C PRO A 503 21.29 7.54 -9.14
N ASN A 504 21.42 7.06 -10.38
CA ASN A 504 21.70 7.89 -11.55
C ASN A 504 20.46 8.09 -12.44
N ALA A 505 19.28 7.70 -11.97
CA ALA A 505 18.07 7.79 -12.77
C ALA A 505 17.68 9.26 -13.00
N GLU A 506 17.52 9.66 -14.26
CA GLU A 506 17.17 11.02 -14.69
C GLU A 506 15.70 11.06 -15.11
N GLN A 507 14.95 12.06 -14.66
CA GLN A 507 13.55 12.22 -15.07
C GLN A 507 13.47 12.52 -16.58
N VAL A 508 12.54 11.88 -17.27
CA VAL A 508 12.24 12.11 -18.69
C VAL A 508 10.76 12.40 -18.90
N GLU A 509 10.41 12.82 -20.12
CA GLU A 509 9.02 13.05 -20.50
C GLU A 509 8.28 11.72 -20.71
N GLY A 510 7.13 11.59 -20.08
CA GLY A 510 6.23 10.44 -20.27
C GLY A 510 5.49 10.46 -21.62
N PRO A 511 4.74 9.40 -21.93
CA PRO A 511 3.95 9.28 -23.16
C PRO A 511 2.78 10.27 -23.21
N VAL A 512 2.30 10.72 -22.04
CA VAL A 512 1.26 11.74 -21.89
C VAL A 512 1.82 12.89 -21.06
N ALA A 513 1.69 14.12 -21.56
CA ALA A 513 2.05 15.31 -20.81
C ALA A 513 0.91 15.73 -19.86
N TYR A 514 1.24 16.27 -18.68
CA TYR A 514 0.24 16.78 -17.74
C TYR A 514 -0.64 17.87 -18.38
N ASP A 515 -0.05 18.74 -19.20
CA ASP A 515 -0.80 19.78 -19.94
C ASP A 515 -1.90 19.20 -20.84
N ASP A 516 -1.70 17.98 -21.39
CA ASP A 516 -2.67 17.34 -22.28
C ASP A 516 -3.92 16.84 -21.55
N ILE A 517 -3.77 16.49 -20.26
CA ILE A 517 -4.89 16.14 -19.37
C ILE A 517 -5.40 17.36 -18.59
N GLY A 518 -4.94 18.56 -18.94
CA GLY A 518 -5.33 19.81 -18.28
C GLY A 518 -4.83 19.90 -16.84
N GLN A 519 -3.71 19.25 -16.52
CA GLN A 519 -2.98 19.38 -15.25
C GLN A 519 -1.66 20.11 -15.46
N THR A 520 -0.98 20.50 -14.38
CA THR A 520 0.35 21.15 -14.45
C THR A 520 1.34 20.39 -13.58
N ASP A 521 2.57 20.16 -14.05
CA ASP A 521 3.66 19.60 -13.25
C ASP A 521 4.68 20.69 -12.91
N ASP A 522 4.42 21.42 -11.83
CA ASP A 522 5.25 22.55 -11.37
C ASP A 522 6.67 22.13 -10.94
N ARG A 523 6.93 20.83 -10.82
CA ARG A 523 8.25 20.31 -10.44
C ARG A 523 9.18 20.11 -11.61
N LYS A 524 8.70 20.09 -12.87
CA LYS A 524 9.56 19.85 -14.04
C LYS A 524 10.76 20.80 -14.05
N ASP A 525 10.54 22.08 -13.75
CA ASP A 525 11.62 23.08 -13.70
C ASP A 525 12.65 22.83 -12.56
N VAL A 526 12.31 22.06 -11.52
CA VAL A 526 13.14 21.79 -10.33
C VAL A 526 13.80 20.40 -10.38
N LEU A 527 13.09 19.39 -10.93
CA LEU A 527 13.56 18.00 -11.03
C LEU A 527 14.38 17.74 -12.31
N ASP A 528 14.25 18.59 -13.34
CA ASP A 528 15.10 18.56 -14.54
C ASP A 528 16.59 18.84 -14.24
N GLU A 529 16.91 19.33 -13.03
CA GLU A 529 18.28 19.60 -12.58
C GLU A 529 18.87 18.50 -11.65
N GLY A 530 18.13 17.44 -11.31
CA GLY A 530 18.66 16.34 -10.49
C GLY A 530 17.66 15.27 -10.08
N THR A 531 17.88 14.06 -10.59
CA THR A 531 17.52 12.70 -10.12
C THR A 531 16.11 12.40 -9.60
N VAL A 532 15.50 11.33 -10.13
CA VAL A 532 14.37 10.62 -9.48
C VAL A 532 14.81 9.73 -8.30
N GLY A 533 16.13 9.62 -8.04
CA GLY A 533 16.75 8.81 -6.99
C GLY A 533 17.21 9.60 -5.75
N VAL A 534 17.50 8.85 -4.68
CA VAL A 534 17.71 9.32 -3.29
C VAL A 534 19.14 9.46 -2.78
N ASP A 535 20.12 9.41 -3.67
CA ASP A 535 21.48 9.76 -3.31
C ASP A 535 22.02 10.73 -4.36
N GLY A 536 22.41 11.93 -3.93
CA GLY A 536 23.25 12.82 -4.73
C GLY A 536 24.63 12.19 -5.01
N PRO A 537 25.54 12.83 -5.79
CA PRO A 537 25.54 14.25 -6.21
C PRO A 537 25.87 14.49 -7.71
N SER A 538 25.64 15.73 -8.19
CA SER A 538 26.66 16.68 -8.72
C SER A 538 26.18 17.64 -9.83
N ILE A 539 26.01 18.94 -9.51
CA ILE A 539 26.86 20.10 -9.91
C ILE A 539 26.48 21.33 -9.09
#